data_AF-A0A4R1MZ17-F1
#
_entry.id   AF-A0A4R1MZ17-F1
#
_cell.length_a   1.000
_cell.length_b   1.000
_cell.length_c   1.000
_cell.angle_alpha   90.00
_cell.angle_beta   90.00
_cell.angle_gamma   90.00
#
_symmetry.space_group_name_H-M   'P 1'
#
loop_
_entity.id
_entity.type
_entity.pdbx_description
1 polymer ?
#
loop_
_entity_poly.entity_id
_entity_poly.type
_entity_poly.pdbx_seq_one_letter_code
_entity_poly.pdbx_strand_id
1 'polypeptide(L)'
;MQDYYSEEKDPNESIQPPNPATKHSGVGIASFVISLIVGVIMFANIMYAGYVSLNMHTYDFQSLEAVLLIVGAIMILSLIICLVGLGLGIAGLIQKNRKRVFSILGVVFNGLGLLFMLIMLLF
;
A
#
# COMPACT_ATOMS: atom_id res chain seq x y z
N MET A 1 -50.67 20.43 36.40
CA MET A 1 -49.25 20.25 36.76
C MET A 1 -48.74 19.10 35.92
N GLN A 2 -47.76 19.37 35.07
CA GLN A 2 -47.38 18.55 33.92
C GLN A 2 -48.41 18.76 32.80
N ASP A 3 -48.50 19.95 32.21
CA ASP A 3 -47.42 20.50 31.37
C ASP A 3 -46.81 19.29 30.65
N TYR A 4 -47.42 18.81 29.56
CA TYR A 4 -47.25 19.49 28.28
C TYR A 4 -45.80 20.02 28.17
N TYR A 5 -44.83 19.16 28.53
CA TYR A 5 -43.52 19.15 27.92
C TYR A 5 -43.74 18.84 26.44
N SER A 6 -44.23 19.85 25.72
CA SER A 6 -44.02 19.99 24.29
C SER A 6 -42.51 20.04 24.15
N GLU A 7 -41.92 18.88 23.92
CA GLU A 7 -40.56 18.75 23.44
C GLU A 7 -40.58 19.39 22.06
N GLU A 8 -40.36 20.69 22.05
CA GLU A 8 -40.26 21.54 20.86
C GLU A 8 -39.01 21.05 20.14
N LYS A 9 -39.23 19.99 19.36
CA LYS A 9 -38.20 19.38 18.55
C LYS A 9 -37.72 20.46 17.59
N ASP A 10 -36.47 20.86 17.80
CA ASP A 10 -35.84 21.96 17.07
C ASP A 10 -36.18 21.83 15.58
N PRO A 11 -36.89 22.81 14.96
CA PRO A 11 -37.34 22.70 13.58
C PRO A 11 -36.17 22.53 12.59
N ASN A 12 -34.93 22.75 13.02
CA ASN A 12 -33.72 22.54 12.23
C ASN A 12 -33.07 21.15 12.39
N GLU A 13 -33.59 20.26 13.23
CA GLU A 13 -33.05 18.89 13.40
C GLU A 13 -33.34 18.00 12.18
N SER A 14 -34.28 18.39 11.30
CA SER A 14 -34.77 17.57 10.18
C SER A 14 -34.07 17.80 8.83
N ILE A 15 -33.15 18.77 8.71
CA ILE A 15 -32.51 19.15 7.43
C ILE A 15 -30.98 19.03 7.49
N GLN A 16 -30.44 18.04 8.20
CA GLN A 16 -29.11 17.56 7.85
C GLN A 16 -29.31 16.41 6.87
N PRO A 17 -29.07 16.59 5.54
CA PRO A 17 -29.03 15.43 4.64
C PRO A 17 -28.06 14.43 5.28
N PRO A 18 -28.38 13.12 5.31
CA PRO A 18 -27.49 12.11 5.86
C PRO A 18 -26.12 12.39 5.31
N ASN A 19 -25.17 12.83 6.16
CA ASN A 19 -23.80 13.11 5.75
C ASN A 19 -23.41 11.87 4.95
N PRO A 20 -23.20 11.96 3.62
CA PRO A 20 -22.88 10.80 2.83
C PRO A 20 -21.46 10.48 3.26
N ALA A 21 -21.34 9.74 4.36
CA ALA A 21 -20.11 9.34 4.99
C ALA A 21 -19.34 8.69 3.86
N THR A 22 -18.37 9.44 3.35
CA THR A 22 -17.71 9.17 2.08
C THR A 22 -16.95 7.87 2.30
N LYS A 23 -17.62 6.76 1.97
CA LYS A 23 -17.12 5.41 2.24
C LYS A 23 -15.76 5.29 1.56
N HIS A 24 -14.81 4.65 2.20
CA HIS A 24 -13.49 4.47 1.60
C HIS A 24 -13.59 3.56 0.37
N SER A 25 -12.78 3.82 -0.66
CA SER A 25 -12.71 2.93 -1.80
C SER A 25 -11.94 1.68 -1.38
N GLY A 26 -12.60 0.52 -1.37
CA GLY A 26 -11.94 -0.76 -1.07
C GLY A 26 -10.77 -1.04 -2.03
N VAL A 27 -10.83 -0.53 -3.26
CA VAL A 27 -9.75 -0.64 -4.25
C VAL A 27 -8.53 0.18 -3.84
N GLY A 28 -8.73 1.39 -3.30
CA GLY A 28 -7.63 2.21 -2.77
C GLY A 28 -7.00 1.63 -1.51
N ILE A 29 -7.79 0.97 -0.65
CA ILE A 29 -7.26 0.24 0.51
C ILE A 29 -6.44 -0.97 0.03
N ALA A 30 -6.92 -1.71 -0.97
CA ALA A 30 -6.20 -2.85 -1.53
C ALA A 30 -4.82 -2.43 -2.09
N SER A 31 -4.74 -1.35 -2.87
CA SER A 31 -3.46 -0.87 -3.39
C SER A 31 -2.50 -0.42 -2.29
N PHE A 32 -3.02 0.22 -1.24
CA PHE A 32 -2.24 0.63 -0.09
C PHE A 32 -1.70 -0.58 0.70
N VAL A 33 -2.55 -1.57 1.00
CA VAL A 33 -2.14 -2.79 1.70
C VAL A 33 -1.11 -3.57 0.88
N ILE A 34 -1.29 -3.67 -0.45
CA ILE A 34 -0.29 -4.27 -1.35
C ILE A 34 1.05 -3.55 -1.20
N SER A 35 1.06 -2.22 -1.22
CA SER A 35 2.31 -1.46 -1.07
C SER A 35 3.01 -1.69 0.27
N LEU A 36 2.25 -1.84 1.36
CA LEU A 36 2.81 -2.15 2.67
C LEU A 36 3.42 -3.55 2.70
N ILE A 37 2.72 -4.55 2.16
CA ILE A 37 3.21 -5.93 2.10
C ILE A 37 4.49 -6.00 1.26
N VAL A 38 4.49 -5.39 0.08
CA VAL A 38 5.68 -5.34 -0.78
C VAL A 38 6.82 -4.58 -0.10
N GLY A 39 6.52 -3.47 0.58
CA GLY A 39 7.52 -2.71 1.34
C GLY A 39 8.20 -3.54 2.43
N VAL A 40 7.43 -4.33 3.18
CA VAL A 40 7.97 -5.24 4.21
C VAL A 40 8.81 -6.35 3.59
N ILE A 41 8.33 -6.97 2.51
CA ILE A 41 9.07 -8.02 1.78
C ILE A 41 10.39 -7.46 1.25
N MET A 42 10.37 -6.26 0.65
CA MET A 42 11.55 -5.57 0.15
C MET A 42 12.55 -5.27 1.26
N PHE A 43 12.07 -4.72 2.38
CA PHE A 43 12.94 -4.42 3.51
C PHE A 43 13.62 -5.69 4.04
N ALA A 44 12.86 -6.77 4.21
CA ALA A 44 13.42 -8.07 4.60
C ALA A 44 14.43 -8.61 3.56
N ASN A 45 14.16 -8.44 2.27
CA ASN A 45 15.07 -8.85 1.21
C ASN A 45 16.41 -8.12 1.27
N ILE A 46 16.37 -6.80 1.46
CA ILE A 46 17.58 -5.97 1.58
C ILE A 46 18.38 -6.36 2.83
N MET A 47 17.70 -6.59 3.96
CA MET A 47 18.36 -7.05 5.19
C MET A 47 19.03 -8.41 5.00
N TYR A 48 18.35 -9.34 4.32
CA TYR A 48 18.90 -10.66 4.03
C TYR A 48 20.10 -10.58 3.08
N ALA A 49 19.99 -9.81 1.99
CA ALA A 49 21.08 -9.58 1.05
C ALA A 49 22.29 -8.91 1.73
N GLY A 50 22.05 -7.92 2.59
CA GLY A 50 23.08 -7.26 3.39
C GLY A 50 23.75 -8.22 4.37
N TYR A 51 22.98 -9.06 5.06
CA TYR A 51 23.51 -10.09 5.96
C TYR A 51 24.43 -11.07 5.22
N VAL A 52 24.04 -11.52 4.02
CA VAL A 52 24.85 -12.43 3.22
C VAL A 52 26.12 -11.73 2.72
N SER A 53 26.03 -10.47 2.29
CA SER A 53 27.18 -9.68 1.86
C SER A 53 28.23 -9.53 2.96
N LEU A 54 27.82 -9.31 4.22
CA LEU A 54 28.75 -9.24 5.36
C LEU A 54 29.45 -10.56 5.67
N ASN A 55 28.81 -11.69 5.34
CA ASN A 55 29.33 -13.04 5.62
C ASN A 55 29.86 -13.71 4.34
N MET A 56 30.15 -12.96 3.28
CA MET A 56 30.54 -13.50 1.97
C MET A 56 31.74 -14.45 2.02
N HIS A 57 32.66 -14.23 2.97
CA HIS A 57 33.86 -15.05 3.15
C HIS A 57 33.56 -16.47 3.68
N THR A 58 32.39 -16.67 4.27
CA THR A 58 31.95 -17.96 4.84
C THR A 58 31.16 -18.80 3.84
N TYR A 59 30.64 -18.19 2.77
CA TYR A 59 29.86 -18.88 1.76
C TYR A 59 30.72 -19.36 0.60
N ASP A 60 30.48 -20.59 0.15
CA ASP A 60 31.04 -21.09 -1.10
C ASP A 60 30.32 -20.47 -2.31
N PHE A 61 30.97 -20.45 -3.46
CA PHE A 61 30.47 -19.83 -4.70
C PHE A 61 29.06 -20.33 -5.08
N GLN A 62 28.83 -21.64 -5.01
CA GLN A 62 27.52 -22.23 -5.33
C GLN A 62 26.42 -21.76 -4.37
N SER A 63 26.75 -21.57 -3.09
CA SER A 63 25.79 -21.07 -2.10
C SER A 63 25.45 -19.60 -2.35
N LEU A 64 26.45 -18.80 -2.74
CA LEU A 64 26.26 -17.39 -3.06
C LEU A 64 25.39 -17.22 -4.32
N GLU A 65 25.61 -18.01 -5.36
CA GLU A 65 24.77 -18.01 -6.56
C GLU A 65 23.31 -18.33 -6.25
N ALA A 66 23.06 -19.36 -5.43
CA ALA A 66 21.70 -19.73 -5.03
C ALA A 66 21.00 -18.58 -4.28
N VAL A 67 21.71 -17.90 -3.37
CA VAL A 67 21.17 -16.74 -2.65
C VAL A 67 20.85 -15.59 -3.61
N LEU A 68 21.76 -15.25 -4.51
CA LEU A 68 21.57 -14.18 -5.49
C LEU A 68 20.34 -14.46 -6.39
N LEU A 69 20.15 -15.72 -6.79
CA LEU A 69 19.00 -16.13 -7.58
C LEU A 69 17.68 -15.95 -6.80
N ILE A 70 17.66 -16.32 -5.51
CA ILE A 70 16.48 -16.14 -4.64
C ILE A 70 16.16 -14.66 -4.44
N VAL A 71 17.17 -13.84 -4.11
CA VAL A 71 17.01 -12.39 -3.91
C VAL A 71 16.50 -11.74 -5.20
N GLY A 72 17.11 -12.04 -6.35
CA GLY A 72 16.67 -11.54 -7.65
C GLY A 72 15.25 -11.97 -8.01
N ALA A 73 14.88 -13.24 -7.76
CA ALA A 73 13.54 -13.73 -8.01
C ALA A 73 12.47 -13.01 -7.16
N ILE A 74 12.76 -12.74 -5.88
CA ILE A 74 11.85 -11.99 -5.01
C ILE A 74 11.74 -10.53 -5.46
N MET A 75 12.83 -9.92 -5.94
CA MET A 75 12.79 -8.57 -6.53
C MET A 75 11.85 -8.51 -7.75
N ILE A 76 12.00 -9.44 -8.69
CA ILE A 76 11.15 -9.48 -9.89
C ILE A 76 9.68 -9.72 -9.52
N LEU A 77 9.40 -10.65 -8.60
CA LEU A 77 8.04 -10.91 -8.15
C LEU A 77 7.41 -9.67 -7.51
N SER A 78 8.18 -8.96 -6.68
CA SER A 78 7.74 -7.72 -6.02
C SER A 78 7.43 -6.62 -7.04
N LEU A 79 8.20 -6.54 -8.14
CA LEU A 79 7.95 -5.59 -9.23
C LEU A 79 6.60 -5.84 -9.89
N ILE A 80 6.27 -7.11 -10.18
CA ILE A 80 4.96 -7.48 -10.75
C ILE A 80 3.83 -7.10 -9.80
N ILE A 81 3.98 -7.39 -8.51
CA ILE A 81 2.98 -7.06 -7.50
C ILE A 81 2.81 -5.54 -7.36
N CYS A 82 3.90 -4.77 -7.39
CA CYS A 82 3.83 -3.30 -7.37
C CYS A 82 3.12 -2.73 -8.59
N LEU A 83 3.30 -3.32 -9.79
CA LEU A 83 2.54 -2.92 -10.98
C LEU A 83 1.03 -3.15 -10.82
N VAL A 84 0.63 -4.29 -10.24
CA VAL A 84 -0.77 -4.58 -9.91
C VAL A 84 -1.30 -3.60 -8.86
N GLY A 85 -0.53 -3.34 -7.81
CA GLY A 85 -0.85 -2.37 -6.76
C GLY A 85 -1.01 -0.95 -7.31
N LEU A 86 -0.13 -0.53 -8.22
CA LEU A 86 -0.19 0.77 -8.89
C LEU A 86 -1.44 0.87 -9.78
N GLY A 87 -1.74 -0.16 -10.58
CA GLY A 87 -2.95 -0.22 -11.40
C GLY A 87 -4.24 -0.14 -10.57
N LEU A 88 -4.30 -0.88 -9.45
CA LEU A 88 -5.40 -0.79 -8.48
C LEU A 88 -5.48 0.61 -7.86
N GLY A 89 -4.34 1.22 -7.53
CA GLY A 89 -4.29 2.58 -7.01
C GLY A 89 -4.87 3.60 -7.99
N ILE A 90 -4.49 3.51 -9.28
CA ILE A 90 -5.03 4.35 -10.36
C ILE A 90 -6.53 4.12 -10.54
N ALA A 91 -6.99 2.86 -10.56
CA ALA A 91 -8.41 2.53 -10.61
C ALA A 91 -9.19 3.11 -9.42
N GLY A 92 -8.57 3.12 -8.23
CA GLY A 92 -9.10 3.76 -7.02
C GLY A 92 -9.13 5.29 -7.08
N LEU A 93 -8.31 5.95 -7.90
CA LEU A 93 -8.37 7.40 -8.14
C LEU A 93 -9.55 7.80 -9.04
N ILE A 94 -9.88 6.95 -10.01
CA ILE A 94 -10.96 7.19 -10.98
C ILE A 94 -12.35 7.12 -10.33
N GLN A 95 -12.48 6.46 -9.18
CA GLN A 95 -13.76 6.41 -8.44
C GLN A 95 -14.13 7.80 -7.87
N LYS A 96 -15.23 8.37 -8.38
CA LYS A 96 -15.69 9.75 -8.09
C LYS A 96 -16.40 9.93 -6.74
N ASN A 97 -16.81 8.83 -6.09
CA ASN A 97 -17.75 8.87 -4.96
C ASN A 97 -17.16 8.38 -3.61
N ARG A 98 -15.84 8.20 -3.50
CA ARG A 98 -15.16 7.65 -2.31
C ARG A 98 -13.94 8.49 -1.92
N LYS A 99 -13.52 8.43 -0.64
CA LYS A 99 -12.28 9.09 -0.18
C LYS A 99 -11.06 8.51 -0.90
N ARG A 100 -10.29 9.38 -1.55
CA ARG A 100 -9.16 9.01 -2.43
C ARG A 100 -7.81 8.90 -1.73
N VAL A 101 -7.75 9.19 -0.44
CA VAL A 101 -6.49 9.25 0.34
C VAL A 101 -5.71 7.93 0.24
N PHE A 102 -6.36 6.78 0.42
CA PHE A 102 -5.71 5.47 0.32
C PHE A 102 -5.25 5.15 -1.11
N SER A 103 -6.02 5.54 -2.12
CA SER A 103 -5.62 5.38 -3.52
C SER A 103 -4.36 6.21 -3.84
N ILE A 104 -4.29 7.46 -3.37
CA ILE A 104 -3.13 8.34 -3.55
C ILE A 104 -1.92 7.75 -2.84
N LEU A 105 -2.06 7.34 -1.57
CA LEU A 105 -0.98 6.73 -0.80
C LEU A 105 -0.48 5.45 -1.49
N GLY A 106 -1.38 4.57 -1.93
CA GLY A 106 -1.03 3.36 -2.65
C GLY A 106 -0.27 3.65 -3.95
N VAL A 107 -0.69 4.65 -4.74
CA VAL A 107 0.04 5.04 -5.96
C VAL A 107 1.42 5.60 -5.63
N VAL A 108 1.52 6.47 -4.63
CA VAL A 108 2.80 7.08 -4.22
C VAL A 108 3.76 6.01 -3.72
N PHE A 109 3.35 5.14 -2.80
CA PHE A 109 4.22 4.08 -2.27
C PHE A 109 4.60 3.04 -3.33
N ASN A 110 3.67 2.60 -4.18
CA ASN A 110 4.02 1.68 -5.27
C ASN A 110 4.92 2.37 -6.31
N GLY A 111 4.69 3.64 -6.63
CA GLY A 111 5.53 4.40 -7.56
C GLY A 111 6.95 4.61 -7.05
N LEU A 112 7.10 5.00 -5.78
CA LEU A 112 8.40 5.09 -5.10
C LEU A 112 9.08 3.72 -5.02
N GLY A 113 8.34 2.66 -4.71
CA GLY A 113 8.85 1.29 -4.67
C GLY A 113 9.40 0.83 -6.03
N LEU A 114 8.66 1.09 -7.11
CA LEU A 114 9.12 0.79 -8.47
C LEU A 114 10.36 1.59 -8.84
N LEU A 115 10.39 2.88 -8.52
CA LEU A 115 11.56 3.73 -8.79
C LEU A 115 12.79 3.22 -8.03
N PHE A 116 12.64 2.89 -6.75
CA PHE A 116 13.71 2.34 -5.93
C PHE A 116 14.22 1.00 -6.47
N MET A 117 13.32 0.08 -6.83
CA MET A 117 13.69 -1.20 -7.44
C MET A 117 14.44 -1.01 -8.77
N LEU A 118 14.00 -0.07 -9.61
CA LEU A 118 14.68 0.22 -10.87
C LEU A 118 16.09 0.75 -10.65
N ILE A 119 16.28 1.63 -9.65
CA ILE A 119 17.61 2.13 -9.29
C ILE A 119 18.49 0.96 -8.81
N MET A 120 18.00 0.11 -7.90
CA MET A 120 18.76 -1.05 -7.41
C MET A 120 19.03 -2.11 -8.48
N LEU A 121 18.25 -2.16 -9.56
CA LEU A 121 18.48 -3.09 -10.67
C LEU A 121 19.51 -2.55 -11.67
N LEU A 122 19.60 -1.22 -11.80
CA LEU A 122 20.54 -0.56 -12.71
C LEU A 122 21.94 -0.35 -12.11
N PHE A 123 22.05 -0.32 -10.78
CA PHE A 123 23.31 -0.14 -10.04
C PHE A 123 23.75 -1.45 -9.38
#